data_AF-R5CAD9-F1
#
_entry.id   AF-R5CAD9-F1
#
_cell.length_a   1.000
_cell.length_b   1.000
_cell.length_c   1.000
_cell.angle_alpha   90.00
_cell.angle_beta   90.00
_cell.angle_gamma   90.00
#
_symmetry.space_group_name_H-M   'P 1'
#
loop_
_entity.id
_entity.type
_entity.pdbx_description
1 polymer ?
#
loop_
_entity_poly.entity_id
_entity_poly.type
_entity_poly.pdbx_seq_one_letter_code
_entity_poly.pdbx_strand_id
1 'polypeptide(L)'
;MDHPENSKEYKGLTVNAGVEQPSTVNPYLKRGRFRRHDMTAAEMVEGILKGNVTVLSQAVTLIESVNPDHQAKAQEVIEKCLPYSGNSLRIGISGVPGAGKSTSIDQFGMHVLERTGGKLAVLAIDPSSERSKGSILGDKTRMEKLSQHPDAFIRPSPTAGSLGGVARKTRETIILCEAAGYDKIFVETVGVGQSETACHSMVDFFLLIQLAGTGDELQGIKRGIMEISDGIVINKCDGENVDKCHLAARNFRNALHFFPAPDSGWLPKVLCYSGFYGTGVKEVWDMVYEYFDFVKDNGYFAYRRNEQSKYWMYETINEHLRSNFYNNPVIQQRLKDAEDSVLAGRRTSFAAAKELLDLYSGK
;
A
#
# COMPACT_ATOMS: atom_id res chain seq x y z
N MET A 1 -24.30 47.76 4.34
CA MET A 1 -24.81 48.08 5.68
C MET A 1 -23.90 49.16 6.22
N ASP A 2 -24.43 50.34 6.52
CA ASP A 2 -23.62 51.43 7.06
C ASP A 2 -23.18 51.09 8.48
N HIS A 3 -21.87 50.98 8.68
CA HIS A 3 -21.28 50.73 9.98
C HIS A 3 -21.32 52.02 10.82
N PRO A 4 -21.64 51.95 12.13
CA PRO A 4 -21.83 53.12 13.01
C PRO A 4 -20.58 54.01 13.16
N GLU A 5 -19.41 53.48 12.81
CA GLU A 5 -18.11 54.16 12.81
C GLU A 5 -17.86 55.12 11.63
N ASN A 6 -18.78 55.19 10.65
CA ASN A 6 -18.75 56.19 9.56
C ASN A 6 -19.60 57.44 9.85
N SER A 7 -20.16 57.57 11.07
CA SER A 7 -20.96 58.75 11.48
C SER A 7 -20.07 59.98 11.71
N LYS A 8 -20.49 61.14 11.18
CA LYS A 8 -19.79 62.44 11.33
C LYS A 8 -19.72 62.96 12.78
N GLU A 9 -20.39 62.30 13.72
CA GLU A 9 -20.44 62.69 15.14
C GLU A 9 -19.21 62.23 15.94
N TYR A 10 -18.42 61.27 15.44
CA TYR A 10 -17.22 60.76 16.11
C TYR A 10 -15.94 61.47 15.61
N LYS A 11 -15.60 62.61 16.22
CA LYS A 11 -14.43 63.44 15.84
C LYS A 11 -13.03 62.84 16.13
N GLY A 12 -12.96 61.64 16.73
CA GLY A 12 -11.70 61.03 17.18
C GLY A 12 -11.23 59.81 16.38
N LEU A 13 -11.99 59.35 15.37
CA LEU A 13 -11.69 58.14 14.60
C LEU A 13 -11.75 58.46 13.10
N THR A 14 -10.58 58.73 12.51
CA THR A 14 -10.43 58.84 11.06
C THR A 14 -10.09 57.46 10.51
N VAL A 15 -11.09 56.74 10.00
CA VAL A 15 -10.86 55.47 9.32
C VAL A 15 -10.43 55.77 7.88
N ASN A 16 -9.19 55.43 7.53
CA ASN A 16 -8.74 55.49 6.14
C ASN A 16 -9.48 54.42 5.33
N ALA A 17 -9.94 54.76 4.12
CA ALA A 17 -10.54 53.79 3.22
C ALA A 17 -9.56 52.62 3.01
N GLY A 18 -10.05 51.39 3.21
CA GLY A 18 -9.26 50.18 3.03
C GLY A 18 -8.69 50.12 1.61
N VAL A 19 -7.41 49.78 1.50
CA VAL A 19 -6.76 49.57 0.20
C VAL A 19 -7.44 48.35 -0.46
N GLU A 20 -7.76 48.44 -1.75
CA GLU A 20 -8.25 47.27 -2.51
C GLU A 20 -7.32 46.08 -2.27
N GLN A 21 -7.91 44.92 -1.96
CA GLN A 21 -7.12 43.71 -1.76
C GLN A 21 -6.28 43.46 -3.01
N PRO A 22 -4.94 43.43 -2.90
CA PRO A 22 -4.11 43.08 -4.04
C PRO A 22 -4.48 41.66 -4.48
N SER A 23 -4.50 41.44 -5.80
CA SER A 23 -4.85 40.13 -6.36
C SER A 23 -3.97 39.04 -5.74
N THR A 24 -4.60 38.01 -5.16
CA THR A 24 -3.91 36.83 -4.60
C THR A 24 -3.13 36.03 -5.64
N VAL A 25 -3.34 36.33 -6.93
CA VAL A 25 -2.66 35.72 -8.07
C VAL A 25 -1.74 36.76 -8.70
N ASN A 26 -0.45 36.43 -8.83
CA ASN A 26 0.53 37.33 -9.45
C ASN A 26 0.13 37.66 -10.91
N PRO A 27 -0.17 38.93 -11.25
CA PRO A 27 -0.63 39.34 -12.58
C PRO A 27 0.45 39.21 -13.66
N TYR A 28 1.73 39.08 -13.28
CA TYR A 28 2.86 38.85 -14.17
C TYR A 28 3.17 37.37 -14.39
N LEU A 29 2.38 36.45 -13.81
CA LEU A 29 2.57 35.01 -13.96
C LEU A 29 2.19 34.59 -15.39
N LYS A 30 3.19 34.50 -16.28
CA LYS A 30 3.01 33.96 -17.64
C LYS A 30 2.69 32.46 -17.58
N ARG A 31 1.39 32.12 -17.51
CA ARG A 31 0.88 30.72 -17.46
C ARG A 31 1.44 29.82 -18.57
N GLY A 32 1.73 30.37 -19.76
CA GLY A 32 2.31 29.63 -20.88
C GLY A 32 3.72 29.08 -20.63
N ARG A 33 4.47 29.64 -19.67
CA ARG A 33 5.82 29.18 -19.30
C ARG A 33 5.81 27.92 -18.43
N PHE A 34 4.65 27.55 -17.90
CA PHE A 34 4.41 26.37 -17.06
C PHE A 34 3.48 25.36 -17.73
N ARG A 35 3.41 25.34 -19.07
CA ARG A 35 2.79 24.21 -19.75
C ARG A 35 3.65 22.99 -19.44
N ARG A 36 3.21 22.16 -18.49
CA ARG A 36 3.85 20.87 -18.20
C ARG A 36 3.98 20.14 -19.53
N HIS A 37 5.20 19.80 -19.91
CA HIS A 37 5.44 18.84 -20.99
C HIS A 37 4.70 17.56 -20.60
N ASP A 38 3.67 17.21 -21.35
CA ASP A 38 2.93 15.97 -21.12
C ASP A 38 3.77 14.85 -21.72
N MET A 39 4.60 14.23 -20.87
CA MET A 39 5.50 13.16 -21.29
C MET A 39 4.71 12.02 -21.91
N THR A 40 5.07 11.59 -23.10
CA THR A 40 4.53 10.39 -23.75
C THR A 40 4.83 9.13 -22.93
N ALA A 41 4.08 8.04 -23.16
CA ALA A 41 4.36 6.76 -22.50
C ALA A 41 5.80 6.28 -22.77
N ALA A 42 6.33 6.48 -23.98
CA ALA A 42 7.70 6.12 -24.33
C ALA A 42 8.75 6.92 -23.52
N GLU A 43 8.58 8.25 -23.40
CA GLU A 43 9.45 9.09 -22.58
C GLU A 43 9.38 8.70 -21.09
N MET A 44 8.20 8.31 -20.60
CA MET A 44 8.04 7.81 -19.23
C MET A 44 8.80 6.50 -19.02
N VAL A 45 8.64 5.53 -19.92
CA VAL A 45 9.37 4.25 -19.86
C VAL A 45 10.87 4.49 -19.87
N GLU A 46 11.38 5.32 -20.78
CA GLU A 46 12.80 5.64 -20.84
C GLU A 46 13.31 6.27 -19.54
N GLY A 47 12.56 7.21 -18.96
CA GLY A 47 12.90 7.82 -17.68
C GLY A 47 12.88 6.84 -16.51
N ILE A 48 11.90 5.93 -16.48
CA ILE A 48 11.81 4.85 -15.48
C ILE A 48 13.03 3.94 -15.59
N LEU A 49 13.36 3.43 -16.77
CA LEU A 49 14.50 2.53 -16.99
C LEU A 49 15.86 3.19 -16.64
N LYS A 50 15.95 4.53 -16.75
CA LYS A 50 17.11 5.31 -16.30
C LYS A 50 17.13 5.55 -14.78
N GLY A 51 16.15 5.05 -14.03
CA GLY A 51 16.03 5.21 -12.59
C GLY A 51 15.63 6.62 -12.16
N ASN A 52 14.97 7.41 -13.03
CA ASN A 52 14.55 8.77 -12.68
C ASN A 52 13.35 8.75 -11.73
N VAL A 53 13.61 9.06 -10.45
CA VAL A 53 12.61 9.05 -9.37
C VAL A 53 11.42 10.00 -9.64
N THR A 54 11.65 11.12 -10.33
CA THR A 54 10.57 12.06 -10.68
C THR A 54 9.61 11.43 -11.69
N VAL A 55 10.17 10.78 -12.72
CA VAL A 55 9.36 10.11 -13.75
C VAL A 55 8.63 8.90 -13.16
N LEU A 56 9.31 8.10 -12.32
CA LEU A 56 8.67 7.01 -11.58
C LEU A 56 7.47 7.52 -10.75
N SER A 57 7.67 8.62 -9.99
CA SER A 57 6.59 9.21 -9.17
C SER A 57 5.40 9.68 -10.03
N GLN A 58 5.66 10.24 -11.22
CA GLN A 58 4.62 10.66 -12.15
C GLN A 58 3.85 9.47 -12.72
N ALA A 59 4.55 8.40 -13.11
CA ALA A 59 3.93 7.18 -13.62
C ALA A 59 3.06 6.49 -12.54
N VAL A 60 3.54 6.42 -11.30
CA VAL A 60 2.74 5.95 -10.16
C VAL A 60 1.50 6.83 -9.93
N THR A 61 1.63 8.14 -10.12
CA THR A 61 0.46 9.05 -10.05
C THR A 61 -0.57 8.76 -11.16
N LEU A 62 -0.13 8.34 -12.35
CA LEU A 62 -1.05 7.92 -13.42
C LEU A 62 -1.79 6.62 -13.07
N ILE A 63 -1.09 5.62 -12.52
CA ILE A 63 -1.68 4.36 -12.00
C ILE A 63 -2.80 4.67 -11.00
N GLU A 64 -2.55 5.65 -10.13
CA GLU A 64 -3.50 6.01 -9.09
C GLU A 64 -4.70 6.82 -9.59
N SER A 65 -4.66 7.32 -10.82
CA SER A 65 -5.71 8.17 -11.37
C SER A 65 -7.00 7.40 -11.69
N VAL A 66 -8.13 8.10 -11.54
CA VAL A 66 -9.46 7.63 -11.97
C VAL A 66 -9.84 8.12 -13.37
N ASN A 67 -9.00 8.94 -14.01
CA ASN A 67 -9.23 9.41 -15.37
C ASN A 67 -8.94 8.27 -16.38
N PRO A 68 -9.90 7.90 -17.25
CA PRO A 68 -9.70 6.86 -18.28
C PRO A 68 -8.47 7.07 -19.17
N ASP A 69 -8.16 8.31 -19.55
CA ASP A 69 -7.00 8.60 -20.42
C ASP A 69 -5.68 8.34 -19.67
N HIS A 70 -5.64 8.68 -18.39
CA HIS A 70 -4.48 8.38 -17.53
C HIS A 70 -4.33 6.87 -17.33
N GLN A 71 -5.43 6.14 -17.17
CA GLN A 71 -5.42 4.68 -17.00
C GLN A 71 -4.91 3.98 -18.26
N ALA A 72 -5.36 4.41 -19.45
CA ALA A 72 -4.87 3.86 -20.71
C ALA A 72 -3.36 4.08 -20.87
N LYS A 73 -2.88 5.29 -20.57
CA LYS A 73 -1.46 5.63 -20.61
C LYS A 73 -0.65 4.87 -19.56
N ALA A 74 -1.16 4.72 -18.34
CA ALA A 74 -0.51 3.93 -17.29
C ALA A 74 -0.35 2.47 -17.70
N GLN A 75 -1.39 1.88 -18.30
CA GLN A 75 -1.35 0.50 -18.79
C GLN A 75 -0.29 0.32 -19.88
N GLU A 76 -0.20 1.24 -20.84
CA GLU A 76 0.85 1.22 -21.86
C GLU A 76 2.26 1.29 -21.25
N VAL A 77 2.47 2.13 -20.23
CA VAL A 77 3.75 2.24 -19.52
C VAL A 77 4.08 0.93 -18.78
N ILE A 78 3.11 0.37 -18.05
CA ILE A 78 3.28 -0.90 -17.30
C ILE A 78 3.67 -2.04 -18.25
N GLU A 79 2.97 -2.20 -19.37
CA GLU A 79 3.24 -3.25 -20.34
C GLU A 79 4.66 -3.14 -20.93
N LYS A 80 5.10 -1.92 -21.24
CA LYS A 80 6.46 -1.66 -21.74
C LYS A 80 7.54 -1.83 -20.69
N CYS A 81 7.21 -1.63 -19.40
CA CYS A 81 8.12 -1.86 -18.28
C CYS A 81 8.18 -3.33 -17.84
N LEU A 82 7.16 -4.14 -18.15
CA LEU A 82 7.05 -5.53 -17.69
C LEU A 82 8.29 -6.41 -18.01
N PRO A 83 8.93 -6.33 -19.20
CA PRO A 83 10.15 -7.10 -19.50
C PRO A 83 11.36 -6.79 -18.61
N TYR A 84 11.34 -5.64 -17.93
CA TYR A 84 12.39 -5.17 -17.03
C TYR A 84 12.04 -5.38 -15.55
N SER A 85 10.92 -6.06 -15.27
CA SER A 85 10.43 -6.33 -13.92
C SER A 85 10.71 -7.77 -13.48
N GLY A 86 10.43 -8.08 -12.22
CA GLY A 86 10.58 -9.42 -11.64
C GLY A 86 11.96 -9.73 -11.06
N ASN A 87 12.94 -8.84 -11.16
CA ASN A 87 14.26 -9.04 -10.54
C ASN A 87 14.40 -8.28 -9.21
N SER A 88 13.54 -8.60 -8.23
CA SER A 88 13.60 -8.03 -6.88
C SER A 88 13.26 -9.06 -5.82
N LEU A 89 13.53 -8.73 -4.55
CA LEU A 89 12.95 -9.41 -3.39
C LEU A 89 11.75 -8.60 -2.90
N ARG A 90 10.56 -9.21 -2.86
CA ARG A 90 9.32 -8.56 -2.40
C ARG A 90 9.00 -9.04 -1.00
N ILE A 91 9.01 -8.13 -0.02
CA ILE A 91 8.78 -8.44 1.40
C ILE A 91 7.52 -7.73 1.87
N GLY A 92 6.52 -8.48 2.31
CA GLY A 92 5.35 -7.94 3.00
C GLY A 92 5.66 -7.73 4.48
N ILE A 93 5.30 -6.59 5.03
CA ILE A 93 5.52 -6.28 6.44
C ILE A 93 4.18 -5.89 7.06
N SER A 94 3.76 -6.69 8.04
CA SER A 94 2.52 -6.47 8.77
C SER A 94 2.74 -6.53 10.28
N GLY A 95 1.70 -6.21 11.05
CA GLY A 95 1.77 -6.16 12.50
C GLY A 95 0.73 -5.23 13.10
N VAL A 96 0.37 -5.47 14.36
CA VAL A 96 -0.66 -4.72 15.06
C VAL A 96 -0.30 -3.22 15.18
N PRO A 97 -1.30 -2.31 15.30
CA PRO A 97 -1.04 -0.91 15.61
C PRO A 97 -0.15 -0.77 16.87
N GLY A 98 0.85 0.10 16.82
CA GLY A 98 1.79 0.30 17.93
C GLY A 98 2.94 -0.73 18.02
N ALA A 99 2.97 -1.75 17.15
CA ALA A 99 4.05 -2.74 17.09
C ALA A 99 5.42 -2.17 16.68
N GLY A 100 5.49 -0.89 16.29
CA GLY A 100 6.73 -0.24 15.85
C GLY A 100 7.09 -0.55 14.40
N LYS A 101 6.10 -0.82 13.53
CA LYS A 101 6.31 -1.14 12.11
C LYS A 101 7.12 -0.09 11.37
N SER A 102 6.72 1.19 11.39
CA SER A 102 7.43 2.24 10.67
C SER A 102 8.88 2.41 11.14
N THR A 103 9.13 2.34 12.46
CA THR A 103 10.49 2.31 13.02
C THR A 103 11.28 1.10 12.54
N SER A 104 10.63 -0.06 12.44
CA SER A 104 11.26 -1.29 11.97
C SER A 104 11.57 -1.21 10.47
N ILE A 105 10.65 -0.70 9.64
CA ILE A 105 10.86 -0.49 8.21
C ILE A 105 12.01 0.48 7.97
N ASP A 106 12.07 1.58 8.73
CA ASP A 106 13.18 2.53 8.67
C ASP A 106 14.53 1.85 8.99
N GLN A 107 14.61 1.11 10.10
CA GLN A 107 15.85 0.41 10.48
C GLN A 107 16.20 -0.75 9.55
N PHE A 108 15.22 -1.55 9.14
CA PHE A 108 15.41 -2.64 8.18
C PHE A 108 15.87 -2.10 6.84
N GLY A 109 15.26 -1.02 6.36
CA GLY A 109 15.61 -0.37 5.10
C GLY A 109 17.04 0.15 5.10
N MET A 110 17.43 0.87 6.16
CA MET A 110 18.81 1.32 6.33
C MET A 110 19.79 0.14 6.39
N HIS A 111 19.48 -0.91 7.16
CA HIS A 111 20.34 -2.10 7.25
C HIS A 111 20.58 -2.77 5.89
N VAL A 112 19.54 -2.96 5.08
CA VAL A 112 19.71 -3.63 3.77
C VAL A 112 20.49 -2.77 2.78
N LEU A 113 20.25 -1.46 2.78
CA LEU A 113 20.95 -0.52 1.90
C LEU A 113 22.43 -0.40 2.29
N GLU A 114 22.74 -0.31 3.58
CA GLU A 114 24.12 -0.25 4.07
C GLU A 114 24.90 -1.55 3.85
N ARG A 115 24.24 -2.70 4.05
CA ARG A 115 24.92 -4.01 4.02
C ARG A 115 25.06 -4.59 2.62
N THR A 116 24.06 -4.40 1.75
CA THR A 116 24.01 -5.02 0.43
C THR A 116 24.01 -4.02 -0.73
N GLY A 117 23.87 -2.72 -0.44
CA GLY A 117 23.68 -1.71 -1.47
C GLY A 117 22.34 -1.88 -2.20
N GLY A 118 22.29 -1.41 -3.44
CA GLY A 118 21.10 -1.49 -4.29
C GLY A 118 20.09 -0.38 -4.00
N LYS A 119 18.82 -0.63 -4.32
CA LYS A 119 17.72 0.34 -4.21
C LYS A 119 16.51 -0.29 -3.56
N LEU A 120 15.89 0.45 -2.63
CA LEU A 120 14.76 -0.01 -1.84
C LEU A 120 13.50 0.81 -2.12
N ALA A 121 12.41 0.17 -2.52
CA ALA A 121 11.09 0.80 -2.56
C ALA A 121 10.25 0.36 -1.34
N VAL A 122 9.52 1.29 -0.74
CA VAL A 122 8.55 1.03 0.33
C VAL A 122 7.18 1.51 -0.14
N LEU A 123 6.23 0.58 -0.25
CA LEU A 123 4.87 0.80 -0.73
C LEU A 123 3.88 0.47 0.38
N ALA A 124 2.98 1.38 0.72
CA ALA A 124 1.95 1.10 1.74
C ALA A 124 0.63 0.63 1.10
N ILE A 125 -0.11 -0.21 1.84
CA ILE A 125 -1.48 -0.62 1.56
C ILE A 125 -2.34 -0.26 2.77
N ASP A 126 -3.20 0.73 2.59
CA ASP A 126 -4.17 1.19 3.58
C ASP A 126 -5.55 1.32 2.93
N PRO A 127 -6.48 0.36 3.18
CA PRO A 127 -7.85 0.47 2.66
C PRO A 127 -8.65 1.61 3.31
N SER A 128 -8.23 2.15 4.46
CA SER A 128 -8.90 3.31 5.07
C SER A 128 -8.60 4.62 4.33
N SER A 129 -7.66 4.61 3.38
CA SER A 129 -7.32 5.75 2.52
C SER A 129 -8.52 6.28 1.73
N GLU A 130 -9.55 5.46 1.49
CA GLU A 130 -10.83 5.87 0.90
C GLU A 130 -11.47 7.05 1.65
N ARG A 131 -11.47 7.00 3.00
CA ARG A 131 -12.10 8.04 3.84
C ARG A 131 -11.22 9.27 3.98
N SER A 132 -9.90 9.08 4.04
CA SER A 132 -8.93 10.17 4.23
C SER A 132 -8.49 10.84 2.92
N LYS A 133 -8.93 10.32 1.75
CA LYS A 133 -8.49 10.72 0.40
C LYS A 133 -6.98 10.53 0.16
N GLY A 134 -6.35 9.63 0.91
CA GLY A 134 -4.92 9.35 0.85
C GLY A 134 -4.08 10.24 1.77
N SER A 135 -2.91 9.73 2.16
CA SER A 135 -1.95 10.44 3.00
C SER A 135 -0.83 11.01 2.12
N ILE A 136 -0.78 12.33 1.93
CA ILE A 136 0.27 12.97 1.12
C ILE A 136 1.63 12.94 1.84
N LEU A 137 1.64 13.03 3.18
CA LEU A 137 2.85 13.21 3.99
C LEU A 137 3.00 12.24 5.17
N GLY A 138 1.91 11.61 5.63
CA GLY A 138 1.85 10.99 6.96
C GLY A 138 2.69 9.73 7.16
N ASP A 139 3.01 9.00 6.09
CA ASP A 139 3.87 7.81 6.18
C ASP A 139 5.35 8.15 6.03
N LYS A 140 5.70 9.21 5.28
CA LYS A 140 7.10 9.65 5.11
C LYS A 140 7.69 10.22 6.40
N THR A 141 6.89 10.89 7.24
CA THR A 141 7.38 11.46 8.51
C THR A 141 7.66 10.39 9.57
N ARG A 142 7.19 9.15 9.39
CA ARG A 142 7.44 8.04 10.33
C ARG A 142 8.70 7.23 10.00
N MET A 143 9.32 7.49 8.85
CA MET A 143 10.53 6.84 8.33
C MET A 143 11.59 7.90 8.05
N GLU A 144 12.10 8.54 9.11
CA GLU A 144 12.92 9.75 9.02
C GLU A 144 14.25 9.54 8.27
N LYS A 145 14.96 8.44 8.54
CA LYS A 145 16.27 8.17 7.94
C LYS A 145 16.09 7.70 6.50
N LEU A 146 15.21 6.72 6.31
CA LEU A 146 14.98 6.09 5.01
C LEU A 146 14.40 7.07 3.99
N SER A 147 13.54 8.00 4.42
CA SER A 147 12.96 9.02 3.52
C SER A 147 13.98 10.01 2.94
N GLN A 148 15.17 10.11 3.54
CA GLN A 148 16.26 10.97 3.10
C GLN A 148 17.32 10.20 2.29
N HIS A 149 17.24 8.87 2.26
CA HIS A 149 18.23 8.04 1.57
C HIS A 149 18.04 8.13 0.04
N PRO A 150 19.08 8.44 -0.74
CA PRO A 150 18.95 8.65 -2.19
C PRO A 150 18.48 7.42 -2.96
N ASP A 151 18.84 6.22 -2.49
CA ASP A 151 18.44 4.94 -3.07
C ASP A 151 17.12 4.37 -2.51
N ALA A 152 16.40 5.16 -1.70
CA ALA A 152 15.10 4.77 -1.16
C ALA A 152 13.96 5.50 -1.87
N PHE A 153 12.87 4.79 -2.17
CA PHE A 153 11.64 5.36 -2.71
C PHE A 153 10.46 4.97 -1.84
N ILE A 154 9.81 5.96 -1.21
CA ILE A 154 8.67 5.71 -0.32
C ILE A 154 7.40 6.25 -0.98
N ARG A 155 6.42 5.36 -1.18
CA ARG A 155 5.09 5.68 -1.69
C ARG A 155 4.01 5.35 -0.66
N PRO A 156 3.28 6.36 -0.14
CA PRO A 156 2.11 6.14 0.71
C PRO A 156 1.02 5.33 0.00
N SER A 157 0.06 4.82 0.76
CA SER A 157 -1.06 4.05 0.20
C SER A 157 -1.82 4.85 -0.86
N PRO A 158 -2.11 4.25 -2.03
CA PRO A 158 -2.86 4.94 -3.07
C PRO A 158 -4.28 5.24 -2.57
N THR A 159 -4.85 6.34 -3.08
CA THR A 159 -6.28 6.59 -2.94
C THR A 159 -6.99 5.79 -4.03
N ALA A 160 -7.69 4.76 -3.63
CA ALA A 160 -8.57 3.99 -4.50
C ALA A 160 -9.73 3.51 -3.66
N GLY A 161 -10.84 3.16 -4.31
CA GLY A 161 -12.02 2.61 -3.67
C GLY A 161 -11.73 1.33 -2.88
N SER A 162 -12.47 0.25 -3.16
CA SER A 162 -12.35 -0.97 -2.36
C SER A 162 -10.89 -1.49 -2.26
N LEU A 163 -10.59 -2.26 -1.21
CA LEU A 163 -9.27 -2.88 -0.98
C LEU A 163 -8.64 -3.50 -2.25
N GLY A 164 -9.44 -4.11 -3.13
CA GLY A 164 -8.97 -4.67 -4.40
C GLY A 164 -8.30 -3.63 -5.32
N GLY A 165 -8.90 -2.43 -5.43
CA GLY A 165 -8.35 -1.35 -6.25
C GLY A 165 -7.06 -0.75 -5.68
N VAL A 166 -6.94 -0.67 -4.36
CA VAL A 166 -5.68 -0.27 -3.69
C VAL A 166 -4.59 -1.30 -3.99
N ALA A 167 -4.89 -2.58 -3.79
CA ALA A 167 -3.94 -3.65 -3.96
C ALA A 167 -3.50 -3.84 -5.43
N ARG A 168 -4.41 -3.67 -6.40
CA ARG A 168 -4.07 -3.65 -7.83
C ARG A 168 -3.06 -2.55 -8.16
N LYS A 169 -3.32 -1.32 -7.74
CA LYS A 169 -2.42 -0.17 -7.96
C LYS A 169 -1.04 -0.38 -7.32
N THR A 170 -1.01 -0.97 -6.12
CA THR A 170 0.26 -1.33 -5.47
C THR A 170 1.02 -2.36 -6.30
N ARG A 171 0.37 -3.41 -6.80
CA ARG A 171 1.01 -4.42 -7.67
C ARG A 171 1.56 -3.80 -8.96
N GLU A 172 0.81 -2.92 -9.61
CA GLU A 172 1.28 -2.22 -10.81
C GLU A 172 2.47 -1.29 -10.49
N THR A 173 2.46 -0.67 -9.31
CA THR A 173 3.59 0.14 -8.81
C THR A 173 4.84 -0.72 -8.57
N ILE A 174 4.71 -1.96 -8.07
CA ILE A 174 5.84 -2.89 -7.92
C ILE A 174 6.55 -3.08 -9.27
N ILE A 175 5.80 -3.27 -10.36
CA ILE A 175 6.37 -3.45 -11.71
C ILE A 175 7.20 -2.23 -12.12
N LEU A 176 6.68 -1.02 -11.90
CA LEU A 176 7.40 0.21 -12.23
C LEU A 176 8.66 0.41 -11.37
N CYS A 177 8.60 0.07 -10.08
CA CYS A 177 9.76 0.11 -9.20
C CYS A 177 10.83 -0.88 -9.65
N GLU A 178 10.47 -2.12 -9.96
CA GLU A 178 11.42 -3.12 -10.46
C GLU A 178 12.07 -2.67 -11.77
N ALA A 179 11.28 -2.14 -12.72
CA ALA A 179 11.81 -1.58 -13.96
C ALA A 179 12.73 -0.37 -13.75
N ALA A 180 12.55 0.40 -12.67
CA ALA A 180 13.43 1.49 -12.27
C ALA A 180 14.72 1.04 -11.55
N GLY A 181 14.92 -0.27 -11.41
CA GLY A 181 16.10 -0.89 -10.79
C GLY A 181 16.01 -1.01 -9.27
N TYR A 182 14.80 -0.95 -8.68
CA TYR A 182 14.60 -1.29 -7.27
C TYR A 182 14.62 -2.80 -7.10
N ASP A 183 15.64 -3.31 -6.41
CA ASP A 183 15.90 -4.74 -6.21
C ASP A 183 15.36 -5.26 -4.87
N LYS A 184 14.92 -4.37 -3.98
CA LYS A 184 14.15 -4.70 -2.78
C LYS A 184 12.86 -3.89 -2.76
N ILE A 185 11.73 -4.57 -2.51
CA ILE A 185 10.41 -3.95 -2.44
C ILE A 185 9.76 -4.34 -1.11
N PHE A 186 9.54 -3.37 -0.23
CA PHE A 186 8.75 -3.57 0.99
C PHE A 186 7.32 -3.15 0.73
N VAL A 187 6.38 -4.00 1.13
CA VAL A 187 4.95 -3.72 1.07
C VAL A 187 4.40 -3.72 2.50
N GLU A 188 4.14 -2.54 3.05
CA GLU A 188 3.57 -2.39 4.39
C GLU A 188 2.05 -2.44 4.34
N THR A 189 1.43 -3.19 5.26
CA THR A 189 -0.01 -3.05 5.53
C THR A 189 -0.26 -2.08 6.68
N VAL A 190 -1.14 -1.11 6.47
CA VAL A 190 -1.61 -0.21 7.52
C VAL A 190 -2.94 -0.73 8.08
N GLY A 191 -3.03 -0.85 9.41
CA GLY A 191 -4.26 -1.19 10.11
C GLY A 191 -4.48 -2.68 10.41
N VAL A 192 -5.71 -2.99 10.83
CA VAL A 192 -6.20 -4.35 11.13
C VAL A 192 -7.26 -4.71 10.07
N GLY A 193 -7.09 -5.80 9.30
CA GLY A 193 -7.98 -5.97 8.15
C GLY A 193 -7.88 -7.28 7.38
N GLN A 194 -8.21 -7.17 6.09
CA GLN A 194 -7.99 -8.14 5.00
C GLN A 194 -6.80 -7.71 4.11
N SER A 195 -6.13 -6.60 4.46
CA SER A 195 -5.00 -6.06 3.68
C SER A 195 -3.76 -6.95 3.79
N GLU A 196 -3.67 -7.76 4.84
CA GLU A 196 -2.64 -8.78 5.05
C GLU A 196 -2.68 -9.85 3.95
N THR A 197 -3.87 -10.37 3.63
CA THR A 197 -4.06 -11.33 2.53
C THR A 197 -3.72 -10.71 1.18
N ALA A 198 -4.16 -9.46 0.95
CA ALA A 198 -3.84 -8.74 -0.28
C ALA A 198 -2.32 -8.51 -0.43
N CYS A 199 -1.63 -8.11 0.64
CA CYS A 199 -0.19 -7.96 0.67
C CYS A 199 0.53 -9.30 0.40
N HIS A 200 0.13 -10.37 1.09
CA HIS A 200 0.68 -11.72 0.88
C HIS A 200 0.51 -12.22 -0.57
N SER A 201 -0.53 -11.77 -1.29
CA SER A 201 -0.76 -12.12 -2.69
C SER A 201 0.19 -11.43 -3.70
N MET A 202 1.06 -10.52 -3.25
CA MET A 202 1.97 -9.77 -4.13
C MET A 202 3.43 -9.74 -3.67
N VAL A 203 3.77 -10.45 -2.59
CA VAL A 203 5.12 -10.51 -2.01
C VAL A 203 5.63 -11.94 -1.94
N ASP A 204 6.94 -12.10 -1.86
CA ASP A 204 7.59 -13.41 -1.83
C ASP A 204 7.79 -13.94 -0.40
N PHE A 205 7.95 -13.02 0.56
CA PHE A 205 8.12 -13.30 1.98
C PHE A 205 7.22 -12.38 2.81
N PHE A 206 6.49 -12.92 3.77
CA PHE A 206 5.60 -12.16 4.65
C PHE A 206 6.11 -12.15 6.11
N LEU A 207 6.54 -10.98 6.58
CA LEU A 207 7.06 -10.75 7.92
C LEU A 207 5.98 -10.15 8.83
N LEU A 208 5.68 -10.85 9.93
CA LEU A 208 4.73 -10.38 10.94
C LEU A 208 5.45 -9.83 12.17
N ILE A 209 5.26 -8.54 12.45
CA ILE A 209 5.78 -7.85 13.63
C ILE A 209 4.76 -7.93 14.77
N GLN A 210 5.19 -8.46 15.91
CA GLN A 210 4.38 -8.63 17.12
C GLN A 210 5.00 -7.95 18.34
N LEU A 211 4.19 -7.76 19.37
CA LEU A 211 4.60 -7.24 20.67
C LEU A 211 4.43 -8.31 21.75
N ALA A 212 5.23 -8.22 22.80
CA ALA A 212 5.06 -9.03 24.00
C ALA A 212 4.07 -8.39 24.98
N GLY A 213 3.46 -9.20 25.85
CA GLY A 213 2.78 -8.71 27.05
C GLY A 213 1.32 -8.24 26.87
N THR A 214 0.61 -8.70 25.84
CA THR A 214 -0.83 -8.42 25.67
C THR A 214 -1.74 -9.33 26.50
N GLY A 215 -1.19 -10.18 27.38
CA GLY A 215 -1.94 -11.09 28.26
C GLY A 215 -2.31 -12.41 27.60
N ASP A 216 -2.92 -12.35 26.40
CA ASP A 216 -3.12 -13.48 25.49
C ASP A 216 -2.58 -13.09 24.10
N GLU A 217 -1.31 -13.43 23.87
CA GLU A 217 -0.55 -13.02 22.68
C GLU A 217 -1.09 -13.68 21.39
N LEU A 218 -1.79 -14.81 21.53
CA LEU A 218 -2.36 -15.56 20.41
C LEU A 218 -3.77 -15.10 20.07
N GLN A 219 -4.58 -14.72 21.08
CA GLN A 219 -5.97 -14.29 20.88
C GLN A 219 -6.10 -13.00 20.05
N GLY A 220 -5.06 -12.15 20.04
CA GLY A 220 -5.01 -10.94 19.22
C GLY A 220 -4.68 -11.18 17.74
N ILE A 221 -4.19 -12.37 17.38
CA ILE A 221 -3.83 -12.69 15.99
C ILE A 221 -4.93 -13.52 15.35
N LYS A 222 -5.43 -13.02 14.22
CA LYS A 222 -6.34 -13.81 13.38
C LYS A 222 -5.60 -15.06 12.91
N ARG A 223 -6.17 -16.24 13.16
CA ARG A 223 -5.64 -17.53 12.71
C ARG A 223 -5.11 -17.48 11.26
N GLY A 224 -5.84 -16.85 10.35
CA GLY A 224 -5.43 -16.72 8.95
C GLY A 224 -4.17 -15.88 8.68
N ILE A 225 -3.77 -14.97 9.57
CA ILE A 225 -2.52 -14.18 9.41
C ILE A 225 -1.30 -15.02 9.80
N MET A 226 -1.42 -15.86 10.85
CA MET A 226 -0.33 -16.77 11.22
C MET A 226 -0.06 -17.80 10.11
N GLU A 227 -1.12 -18.29 9.46
CA GLU A 227 -1.04 -19.27 8.37
C GLU A 227 -0.28 -18.75 7.13
N ILE A 228 -0.23 -17.43 6.92
CA ILE A 228 0.44 -16.80 5.77
C ILE A 228 1.78 -16.15 6.13
N SER A 229 2.27 -16.31 7.37
CA SER A 229 3.51 -15.66 7.82
C SER A 229 4.72 -16.57 7.61
N ASP A 230 5.70 -16.11 6.84
CA ASP A 230 6.96 -16.82 6.62
C ASP A 230 7.98 -16.56 7.74
N GLY A 231 7.80 -15.46 8.48
CA GLY A 231 8.56 -15.15 9.69
C GLY A 231 7.78 -14.27 10.66
N ILE A 232 8.01 -14.48 11.95
CA ILE A 232 7.40 -13.69 13.02
C ILE A 232 8.51 -13.06 13.85
N VAL A 233 8.41 -11.77 14.13
CA VAL A 233 9.40 -11.04 14.92
C VAL A 233 8.75 -10.29 16.08
N ILE A 234 9.27 -10.53 17.29
CA ILE A 234 8.82 -9.88 18.52
C ILE A 234 9.66 -8.62 18.72
N ASN A 235 9.05 -7.46 18.49
CA ASN A 235 9.71 -6.16 18.61
C ASN A 235 9.69 -5.65 20.06
N LYS A 236 10.47 -4.57 20.31
CA LYS A 236 10.67 -3.94 21.61
C LYS A 236 11.25 -4.92 22.64
N CYS A 237 12.11 -5.83 22.18
CA CYS A 237 12.84 -6.76 23.03
C CYS A 237 14.06 -6.07 23.65
N ASP A 238 13.81 -5.13 24.55
CA ASP A 238 14.81 -4.31 25.23
C ASP A 238 14.41 -4.05 26.69
N GLY A 239 15.40 -3.69 27.52
CA GLY A 239 15.21 -3.40 28.95
C GLY A 239 14.47 -4.49 29.71
N GLU A 240 13.44 -4.11 30.47
CA GLU A 240 12.60 -5.02 31.26
C GLU A 240 11.67 -5.91 30.42
N ASN A 241 11.60 -5.69 29.10
CA ASN A 241 10.70 -6.42 28.22
C ASN A 241 11.33 -7.69 27.60
N VAL A 242 12.65 -7.89 27.77
CA VAL A 242 13.39 -9.02 27.17
C VAL A 242 12.78 -10.38 27.53
N ASP A 243 12.48 -10.61 28.81
CA ASP A 243 11.91 -11.88 29.28
C ASP A 243 10.51 -12.13 28.70
N LYS A 244 9.69 -11.07 28.61
CA LYS A 244 8.35 -11.14 28.02
C LYS A 244 8.44 -11.44 26.53
N CYS A 245 9.37 -10.82 25.81
CA CYS A 245 9.59 -11.10 24.40
C CYS A 245 10.02 -12.55 24.15
N HIS A 246 10.91 -13.09 24.97
CA HIS A 246 11.31 -14.49 24.85
C HIS A 246 10.18 -15.46 25.20
N LEU A 247 9.34 -15.13 26.18
CA LEU A 247 8.13 -15.90 26.46
C LEU A 247 7.18 -15.89 25.25
N ALA A 248 6.91 -14.71 24.68
CA ALA A 248 6.08 -14.56 23.49
C ALA A 248 6.62 -15.35 22.30
N ALA A 249 7.92 -15.26 22.05
CA ALA A 249 8.56 -16.01 20.97
C ALA A 249 8.39 -17.52 21.16
N ARG A 250 8.48 -18.04 22.40
CA ARG A 250 8.21 -19.46 22.67
C ARG A 250 6.75 -19.82 22.41
N ASN A 251 5.80 -18.98 22.84
CA ASN A 251 4.38 -19.19 22.61
C ASN A 251 4.06 -19.27 21.11
N PHE A 252 4.61 -18.37 20.29
CA PHE A 252 4.43 -18.41 18.84
C PHE A 252 5.09 -19.63 18.19
N ARG A 253 6.30 -20.02 18.59
CA ARG A 253 6.92 -21.26 18.08
C ARG A 253 6.06 -22.48 18.38
N ASN A 254 5.54 -22.58 19.60
CA ASN A 254 4.64 -23.66 19.98
C ASN A 254 3.34 -23.63 19.15
N ALA A 255 2.77 -22.46 18.93
CA ALA A 255 1.56 -22.29 18.12
C ALA A 255 1.78 -22.74 16.66
N LEU A 256 2.92 -22.39 16.06
CA LEU A 256 3.26 -22.73 14.68
C LEU A 256 3.29 -24.23 14.42
N HIS A 257 3.61 -25.05 15.43
CA HIS A 257 3.58 -26.52 15.31
C HIS A 257 2.17 -27.12 15.13
N PHE A 258 1.10 -26.36 15.42
CA PHE A 258 -0.27 -26.82 15.21
C PHE A 258 -0.80 -26.52 13.79
N PHE A 259 -0.04 -25.79 12.98
CA PHE A 259 -0.41 -25.49 11.59
C PHE A 259 0.14 -26.54 10.63
N PRO A 260 -0.54 -26.78 9.49
CA PRO A 260 0.00 -27.64 8.45
C PRO A 260 1.33 -27.07 7.93
N ALA A 261 2.18 -27.95 7.41
CA ALA A 261 3.42 -27.53 6.76
C ALA A 261 3.09 -26.62 5.55
N PRO A 262 3.78 -25.48 5.39
CA PRO A 262 3.58 -24.63 4.22
C PRO A 262 4.02 -25.31 2.93
N ASP A 263 3.38 -24.95 1.81
CA ASP A 263 3.71 -25.46 0.47
C ASP A 263 5.17 -25.23 0.06
N SER A 264 5.80 -24.20 0.63
CA SER A 264 7.22 -23.89 0.41
C SER A 264 8.16 -24.92 1.04
N GLY A 265 7.69 -25.67 2.05
CA GLY A 265 8.52 -26.48 2.94
C GLY A 265 9.29 -25.67 4.00
N TRP A 266 9.19 -24.34 3.99
CA TRP A 266 9.84 -23.48 4.98
C TRP A 266 9.00 -23.47 6.26
N LEU A 267 9.64 -23.76 7.40
CA LEU A 267 9.01 -23.63 8.71
C LEU A 267 9.22 -22.19 9.22
N PRO A 268 8.15 -21.42 9.47
CA PRO A 268 8.28 -20.03 9.89
C PRO A 268 9.10 -19.89 11.16
N LYS A 269 10.09 -18.99 11.14
CA LYS A 269 10.96 -18.72 12.29
C LYS A 269 10.40 -17.59 13.14
N VAL A 270 10.60 -17.69 14.45
CA VAL A 270 10.23 -16.65 15.41
C VAL A 270 11.47 -16.09 16.09
N LEU A 271 11.74 -14.80 15.92
CA LEU A 271 12.90 -14.10 16.48
C LEU A 271 12.47 -12.90 17.35
N CYS A 272 13.37 -12.44 18.22
CA CYS A 272 13.17 -11.22 19.00
C CYS A 272 14.15 -10.14 18.52
N TYR A 273 13.73 -8.88 18.53
CA TYR A 273 14.58 -7.75 18.15
C TYR A 273 14.10 -6.46 18.82
N SER A 274 14.94 -5.41 18.77
CA SER A 274 14.55 -4.05 19.10
C SER A 274 14.75 -3.17 17.87
N GLY A 275 13.66 -2.75 17.25
CA GLY A 275 13.69 -1.77 16.16
C GLY A 275 14.17 -0.40 16.60
N PHE A 276 14.14 -0.05 17.90
CA PHE A 276 14.64 1.25 18.36
C PHE A 276 16.16 1.24 18.53
N TYR A 277 16.70 0.18 19.14
CA TYR A 277 18.15 0.04 19.38
C TYR A 277 18.92 -0.65 18.25
N GLY A 278 18.22 -1.23 17.28
CA GLY A 278 18.82 -1.99 16.17
C GLY A 278 19.29 -3.41 16.55
N THR A 279 19.15 -3.81 17.81
CA THR A 279 19.51 -5.16 18.29
C THR A 279 18.64 -6.23 17.62
N GLY A 280 19.23 -7.30 17.11
CA GLY A 280 18.48 -8.40 16.47
C GLY A 280 18.12 -8.14 15.00
N VAL A 281 18.32 -6.92 14.47
CA VAL A 281 17.97 -6.58 13.08
C VAL A 281 18.76 -7.42 12.07
N LYS A 282 20.04 -7.65 12.35
CA LYS A 282 20.91 -8.48 11.52
C LYS A 282 20.37 -9.91 11.42
N GLU A 283 20.02 -10.50 12.56
CA GLU A 283 19.54 -11.87 12.67
C GLU A 283 18.19 -12.05 11.98
N VAL A 284 17.31 -11.05 12.05
CA VAL A 284 16.06 -11.01 11.28
C VAL A 284 16.34 -11.04 9.78
N TRP A 285 17.28 -10.23 9.29
CA TRP A 285 17.61 -10.21 7.86
C TRP A 285 18.36 -11.45 7.38
N ASP A 286 19.24 -12.01 8.20
CA ASP A 286 19.90 -13.28 7.89
C ASP A 286 18.84 -14.39 7.69
N MET A 287 17.76 -14.41 8.50
CA MET A 287 16.62 -15.33 8.32
C MET A 287 15.85 -15.07 7.02
N VAL A 288 15.62 -13.80 6.66
CA VAL A 288 14.94 -13.44 5.40
C VAL A 288 15.76 -13.92 4.19
N TYR A 289 17.08 -13.71 4.21
CA TYR A 289 17.95 -14.18 3.13
C TYR A 289 18.00 -15.71 3.04
N GLU A 290 18.08 -16.39 4.18
CA GLU A 290 18.01 -17.86 4.24
C GLU A 290 16.71 -18.41 3.62
N TYR A 291 15.56 -17.77 3.88
CA TYR A 291 14.32 -18.12 3.21
C TYR A 291 14.44 -17.98 1.69
N PHE A 292 14.94 -16.85 1.21
CA PHE A 292 15.04 -16.59 -0.23
C PHE A 292 15.96 -17.60 -0.93
N ASP A 293 17.08 -17.97 -0.31
CA ASP A 293 17.96 -19.01 -0.84
C ASP A 293 17.22 -20.35 -0.87
N PHE A 294 16.56 -20.74 0.23
CA PHE A 294 15.78 -21.97 0.34
C PHE A 294 14.67 -22.10 -0.72
N VAL A 295 13.85 -21.06 -0.92
CA VAL A 295 12.74 -21.12 -1.90
C VAL A 295 13.19 -20.97 -3.35
N LYS A 296 14.38 -20.41 -3.60
CA LYS A 296 14.97 -20.40 -4.95
C LYS A 296 15.53 -21.77 -5.28
N ASP A 297 16.24 -22.39 -4.34
CA ASP A 297 16.85 -23.71 -4.53
C ASP A 297 15.81 -24.81 -4.77
N ASN A 298 14.66 -24.75 -4.10
CA ASN A 298 13.58 -25.72 -4.29
C ASN A 298 12.57 -25.36 -5.38
N GLY A 299 12.77 -24.23 -6.08
CA GLY A 299 11.90 -23.76 -7.18
C GLY A 299 10.58 -23.10 -6.75
N TYR A 300 10.27 -23.04 -5.46
CA TYR A 300 9.03 -22.44 -4.93
C TYR A 300 8.92 -20.94 -5.25
N PHE A 301 10.04 -20.22 -5.32
CA PHE A 301 10.06 -18.78 -5.61
C PHE A 301 9.37 -18.43 -6.95
N ALA A 302 9.73 -19.14 -8.02
CA ALA A 302 9.13 -18.92 -9.35
C ALA A 302 7.68 -19.44 -9.40
N TYR A 303 7.43 -20.61 -8.80
CA TYR A 303 6.09 -21.17 -8.69
C TYR A 303 5.12 -20.20 -8.01
N ARG A 304 5.51 -19.66 -6.84
CA ARG A 304 4.68 -18.75 -6.05
C ARG A 304 4.32 -17.48 -6.84
N ARG A 305 5.28 -16.88 -7.55
CA ARG A 305 5.04 -15.70 -8.39
C ARG A 305 4.12 -15.98 -9.58
N ASN A 306 4.20 -17.16 -10.16
CA ASN A 306 3.26 -17.58 -11.22
C ASN A 306 1.85 -17.73 -10.66
N GLU A 307 1.69 -18.37 -9.51
CA GLU A 307 0.40 -18.51 -8.84
C GLU A 307 -0.21 -17.15 -8.46
N GLN A 308 0.60 -16.23 -7.93
CA GLN A 308 0.18 -14.86 -7.68
C GLN A 308 -0.25 -14.16 -8.97
N SER A 309 0.50 -14.29 -10.06
CA SER A 309 0.15 -13.66 -11.33
C SER A 309 -1.16 -14.20 -11.90
N LYS A 310 -1.40 -15.51 -11.78
CA LYS A 310 -2.68 -16.15 -12.11
C LYS A 310 -3.81 -15.61 -11.24
N TYR A 311 -3.62 -15.53 -9.92
CA TYR A 311 -4.59 -14.95 -8.99
C TYR A 311 -4.98 -13.52 -9.38
N TRP A 312 -3.99 -12.68 -9.69
CA TRP A 312 -4.23 -11.29 -10.08
C TRP A 312 -4.94 -11.12 -11.43
N MET A 313 -4.73 -12.04 -12.36
CA MET A 313 -5.51 -12.10 -13.59
C MET A 313 -7.00 -12.31 -13.27
N TYR A 314 -7.34 -13.30 -12.44
CA TYR A 314 -8.72 -13.55 -12.03
C TYR A 314 -9.33 -12.39 -11.26
N GLU A 315 -8.60 -11.78 -10.32
CA GLU A 315 -9.08 -10.61 -9.60
C GLU A 315 -9.32 -9.41 -10.51
N THR A 316 -8.47 -9.20 -11.52
CA THR A 316 -8.67 -8.14 -12.51
C THR A 316 -9.94 -8.38 -13.34
N ILE A 317 -10.19 -9.63 -13.75
CA ILE A 317 -11.43 -10.01 -14.44
C ILE A 317 -12.64 -9.71 -13.55
N ASN A 318 -12.62 -10.16 -12.29
CA ASN A 318 -13.71 -9.96 -11.35
C ASN A 318 -14.00 -8.46 -11.12
N GLU A 319 -12.95 -7.66 -10.92
CA GLU A 319 -13.08 -6.22 -10.72
C GLU A 319 -13.62 -5.52 -11.97
N HIS A 320 -13.15 -5.90 -13.15
CA HIS A 320 -13.62 -5.32 -14.41
C HIS A 320 -15.09 -5.67 -14.68
N LEU A 321 -15.50 -6.92 -14.49
CA LEU A 321 -16.90 -7.34 -14.61
C LEU A 321 -17.79 -6.61 -13.61
N ARG A 322 -17.37 -6.52 -12.35
CA ARG A 322 -18.08 -5.78 -11.30
C ARG A 322 -18.23 -4.30 -11.66
N SER A 323 -17.14 -3.65 -12.10
CA SER A 323 -17.15 -2.25 -12.52
C SER A 323 -18.06 -2.03 -13.73
N ASN A 324 -17.99 -2.91 -14.73
CA ASN A 324 -18.82 -2.83 -15.92
C ASN A 324 -20.32 -2.97 -15.58
N PHE A 325 -20.66 -3.91 -14.69
CA PHE A 325 -22.03 -4.12 -14.21
C PHE A 325 -22.59 -2.87 -13.52
N TYR A 326 -21.88 -2.33 -12.52
CA TYR A 326 -22.37 -1.18 -11.74
C TYR A 326 -22.30 0.15 -12.50
N ASN A 327 -21.50 0.24 -13.57
CA ASN A 327 -21.45 1.43 -14.44
C ASN A 327 -22.40 1.32 -15.65
N ASN A 328 -23.12 0.22 -15.81
CA ASN A 328 -24.12 0.08 -16.86
C ASN A 328 -25.34 0.98 -16.55
N PRO A 329 -25.71 1.95 -17.43
CA PRO A 329 -26.80 2.90 -17.17
C PRO A 329 -28.15 2.22 -16.89
N VAL A 330 -28.45 1.10 -17.55
CA VAL A 330 -29.70 0.34 -17.37
C VAL A 330 -29.73 -0.29 -15.97
N ILE A 331 -28.60 -0.86 -15.55
CA ILE A 331 -28.48 -1.46 -14.21
C ILE A 331 -28.55 -0.39 -13.14
N GLN A 332 -27.88 0.74 -13.30
CA GLN A 332 -27.96 1.85 -12.33
C GLN A 332 -29.39 2.32 -12.09
N GLN A 333 -30.20 2.42 -13.14
CA GLN A 333 -31.61 2.80 -13.00
C GLN A 333 -32.42 1.75 -12.23
N ARG A 334 -32.21 0.46 -12.52
CA ARG A 334 -32.97 -0.64 -11.89
C ARG A 334 -32.48 -1.02 -10.50
N LEU A 335 -31.23 -0.73 -10.18
CA LEU A 335 -30.60 -1.10 -8.92
C LEU A 335 -31.35 -0.48 -7.73
N LYS A 336 -31.78 0.78 -7.86
CA LYS A 336 -32.51 1.49 -6.81
C LYS A 336 -33.86 0.82 -6.48
N ASP A 337 -34.62 0.46 -7.50
CA ASP A 337 -35.92 -0.21 -7.34
C ASP A 337 -35.77 -1.60 -6.70
N ALA A 338 -34.69 -2.32 -7.07
CA ALA A 338 -34.36 -3.61 -6.51
C ALA A 338 -33.96 -3.51 -5.02
N GLU A 339 -33.12 -2.53 -4.66
CA GLU A 339 -32.77 -2.22 -3.26
C GLU A 339 -34.01 -1.92 -2.42
N ASP A 340 -34.88 -1.02 -2.90
CA ASP A 340 -36.10 -0.63 -2.19
C ASP A 340 -37.10 -1.79 -2.07
N SER A 341 -37.07 -2.74 -3.00
CA SER A 341 -37.87 -3.97 -2.92
C SER A 341 -37.33 -4.95 -1.88
N VAL A 342 -36.01 -5.08 -1.74
CA VAL A 342 -35.37 -5.90 -0.72
C VAL A 342 -35.56 -5.32 0.68
N LEU A 343 -35.33 -4.01 0.84
CA LEU A 343 -35.48 -3.33 2.13
C LEU A 343 -36.93 -3.35 2.64
N ALA A 344 -37.91 -3.29 1.73
CA ALA A 344 -39.32 -3.43 2.06
C ALA A 344 -39.78 -4.88 2.27
N GLY A 345 -38.89 -5.87 2.15
CA GLY A 345 -39.23 -7.30 2.28
C GLY A 345 -40.12 -7.85 1.16
N ARG A 346 -40.26 -7.12 0.04
CA ARG A 346 -41.07 -7.54 -1.12
C ARG A 346 -40.37 -8.58 -1.99
N ARG A 347 -39.02 -8.61 -1.96
CA ARG A 347 -38.18 -9.62 -2.61
C ARG A 347 -37.00 -10.00 -1.72
N THR A 348 -36.44 -11.18 -1.93
CA THR A 348 -35.19 -11.60 -1.29
C THR A 348 -33.99 -10.98 -2.00
N SER A 349 -32.88 -10.80 -1.27
CA SER A 349 -31.64 -10.27 -1.82
C SER A 349 -31.12 -11.09 -3.01
N PHE A 350 -31.28 -12.42 -2.95
CA PHE A 350 -30.86 -13.32 -4.03
C PHE A 350 -31.73 -13.21 -5.28
N ALA A 351 -33.05 -13.06 -5.12
CA ALA A 351 -33.96 -12.91 -6.26
C ALA A 351 -33.76 -11.56 -6.98
N ALA A 352 -33.60 -10.48 -6.21
CA ALA A 352 -33.29 -9.16 -6.75
C ALA A 352 -31.93 -9.12 -7.47
N ALA A 353 -30.90 -9.74 -6.88
CA ALA A 353 -29.59 -9.85 -7.53
C ALA A 353 -29.67 -10.66 -8.84
N LYS A 354 -30.39 -11.79 -8.85
CA LYS A 354 -30.55 -12.61 -10.05
C LYS A 354 -31.23 -11.85 -11.18
N GLU A 355 -32.31 -11.12 -10.90
CA GLU A 355 -33.00 -10.29 -11.89
C GLU A 355 -32.07 -9.25 -12.52
N LEU A 356 -31.28 -8.53 -11.71
CA LEU A 356 -30.34 -7.55 -12.23
C LEU A 356 -29.24 -8.19 -13.07
N LEU A 357 -28.77 -9.39 -12.69
CA LEU A 357 -27.79 -10.17 -13.45
C LEU A 357 -28.36 -10.69 -14.78
N ASP A 358 -29.60 -11.19 -14.77
CA ASP A 358 -30.30 -11.65 -15.98
C ASP A 358 -30.49 -10.45 -16.95
N LEU A 359 -30.93 -9.30 -16.43
CA LEU A 359 -31.05 -8.06 -17.20
C LEU A 359 -29.72 -7.60 -17.80
N TYR A 360 -28.64 -7.64 -17.02
CA TYR A 360 -27.29 -7.30 -17.51
C TYR A 360 -26.82 -8.25 -18.61
N SER A 361 -27.15 -9.55 -18.47
CA SER A 361 -26.78 -10.59 -19.43
C SER A 361 -27.69 -10.63 -20.66
N GLY A 362 -28.73 -9.80 -20.72
CA GLY A 362 -29.73 -9.80 -21.78
C GLY A 362 -30.62 -11.05 -21.80
N LYS A 363 -30.83 -11.68 -20.64
CA LYS A 363 -31.67 -12.88 -20.45
C LYS A 363 -33.08 -12.57 -19.99
#